data_AF-A0A374WRW6-F1
#
_entry.id   AF-A0A374WRW6-F1
#
_cell.length_a   1.000
_cell.length_b   1.000
_cell.length_c   1.000
_cell.angle_alpha   90.00
_cell.angle_beta   90.00
_cell.angle_gamma   90.00
#
_symmetry.space_group_name_H-M   'P 1'
#
loop_
_entity.id
_entity.type
_entity.pdbx_description
1 polymer ?
#
loop_
_entity_poly.entity_id
_entity_poly.type
_entity_poly.pdbx_seq_one_letter_code
_entity_poly.pdbx_strand_id
1 'polypeptide(L)'
;MKYITVNKDLILTPQSKSANMEALLLYYIRTKCNKECASVIGEKKMQEDLNLSESTVEGYISKLKEYKSILSIKTLNPNNEEDKKEIDKVLGVPYKGDKRKKNLYYFHELQRFYFLNPQFIYRTDIENEIKGFLIRLACLCEPGTTKIYTANCRKEKANISSIADDLKMSRDKVKRQLNECEELKLIKPIPRGYMILEDSFLLNRTNTLEDKVYNTLYRYCIDKGVVPPDRYEFNRKGKSVQCDGLTMCTPNMQTWWSMYNSELIKDKKYSPTEFEAYMEDILFPERFPTLPLEPHWEYFKKALLNIEPKKQEFVEMPMYL
;
A
#
# COMPACT_ATOMS: atom_id res chain seq x y z
N MET A 1 -6.46 -15.88 -2.54
CA MET A 1 -6.32 -14.76 -1.59
C MET A 1 -6.30 -13.49 -2.42
N LYS A 2 -7.21 -12.52 -2.22
CA LYS A 2 -7.22 -11.29 -3.06
C LYS A 2 -6.05 -10.35 -2.75
N TYR A 3 -5.49 -10.43 -1.54
CA TYR A 3 -4.35 -9.64 -1.08
C TYR A 3 -3.64 -10.34 0.09
N ILE A 4 -2.42 -9.91 0.41
CA ILE A 4 -1.69 -10.20 1.65
C ILE A 4 -1.43 -8.89 2.40
N THR A 5 -1.04 -9.00 3.67
CA THR A 5 -0.67 -7.85 4.49
C THR A 5 0.86 -7.77 4.65
N VAL A 6 1.41 -6.57 4.44
CA VAL A 6 2.82 -6.26 4.64
C VAL A 6 3.01 -5.53 5.95
N ASN A 7 3.79 -6.11 6.86
CA ASN A 7 4.15 -5.51 8.14
C ASN A 7 5.03 -4.28 7.91
N LYS A 8 4.61 -3.11 8.43
CA LYS A 8 5.41 -1.87 8.35
C LYS A 8 6.67 -1.94 9.20
N ASP A 9 6.72 -2.79 10.23
CA ASP A 9 7.88 -3.00 11.09
C ASP A 9 9.02 -3.77 10.39
N LEU A 10 8.81 -4.16 9.11
CA LEU A 10 9.85 -4.68 8.22
C LEU A 10 11.08 -3.77 8.13
N ILE A 11 10.89 -2.45 8.26
CA ILE A 11 12.01 -1.48 8.22
C ILE A 11 12.76 -1.38 9.56
N LEU A 12 12.22 -1.97 10.63
CA LEU A 12 12.82 -1.98 11.98
C LEU A 12 13.75 -3.19 12.20
N THR A 13 13.72 -4.16 11.28
CA THR A 13 14.39 -5.47 11.37
C THR A 13 15.59 -5.53 10.41
N PRO A 14 16.57 -6.45 10.60
CA PRO A 14 18.00 -6.13 10.65
C PRO A 14 18.64 -5.50 9.39
N GLN A 15 19.75 -4.79 9.63
CA GLN A 15 20.56 -4.12 8.61
C GLN A 15 21.32 -5.12 7.73
N SER A 16 20.68 -5.59 6.66
CA SER A 16 21.30 -6.48 5.68
C SER A 16 21.51 -5.81 4.33
N LYS A 17 22.66 -6.08 3.69
CA LYS A 17 22.93 -5.65 2.30
C LYS A 17 21.89 -6.20 1.31
N SER A 18 21.24 -7.33 1.64
CA SER A 18 20.21 -8.01 0.86
C SER A 18 18.79 -7.81 1.40
N ALA A 19 18.55 -6.77 2.22
CA ALA A 19 17.25 -6.52 2.85
C ALA A 19 16.07 -6.46 1.86
N ASN A 20 16.30 -5.98 0.64
CA ASN A 20 15.27 -5.98 -0.42
C ASN A 20 14.89 -7.41 -0.83
N MET A 21 15.86 -8.26 -1.15
CA MET A 21 15.61 -9.67 -1.45
C MET A 21 14.99 -10.45 -0.28
N GLU A 22 15.40 -10.12 0.95
CA GLU A 22 14.82 -10.70 2.17
C GLU A 22 13.34 -10.32 2.29
N ALA A 23 12.99 -9.06 2.03
CA ALA A 23 11.59 -8.62 1.99
C ALA A 23 10.80 -9.36 0.90
N LEU A 24 11.35 -9.50 -0.31
CA LEU A 24 10.69 -10.27 -1.37
C LEU A 24 10.44 -11.72 -0.95
N LEU A 25 11.46 -12.41 -0.41
CA LEU A 25 11.35 -13.80 0.02
C LEU A 25 10.33 -13.96 1.15
N LEU A 26 10.35 -13.05 2.13
CA LEU A 26 9.40 -13.03 3.24
C LEU A 26 7.96 -12.95 2.72
N TYR A 27 7.67 -12.05 1.79
CA TYR A 27 6.32 -11.91 1.26
C TYR A 27 5.95 -12.98 0.23
N TYR A 28 6.91 -13.56 -0.48
CA TYR A 28 6.69 -14.80 -1.21
C TYR A 28 6.20 -15.91 -0.28
N ILE A 29 6.89 -16.15 0.85
CA ILE A 29 6.47 -17.14 1.86
C ILE A 29 5.07 -16.80 2.38
N ARG A 30 4.80 -15.52 2.64
CA ARG A 30 3.47 -15.04 3.06
C ARG A 30 2.36 -15.40 2.07
N THR A 31 2.63 -15.43 0.76
CA THR A 31 1.64 -15.86 -0.24
C THR A 31 1.25 -17.34 -0.12
N LYS A 32 2.07 -18.16 0.55
CA LYS A 32 1.85 -19.60 0.72
C LYS A 32 1.20 -19.93 2.07
N CYS A 33 0.88 -18.93 2.88
CA CYS A 33 0.24 -19.15 4.18
C CYS A 33 -1.18 -19.67 4.05
N ASN A 34 -1.55 -20.56 4.97
CA ASN A 34 -2.92 -20.95 5.23
C ASN A 34 -3.67 -19.87 6.05
N LYS A 35 -4.91 -20.16 6.45
CA LYS A 35 -5.74 -19.24 7.24
C LYS A 35 -5.17 -18.94 8.64
N GLU A 36 -4.33 -19.81 9.19
CA GLU A 36 -3.66 -19.65 10.47
C GLU A 36 -2.33 -18.87 10.35
N CYS A 37 -2.08 -18.21 9.20
CA CYS A 37 -0.83 -17.48 8.95
C CYS A 37 0.43 -18.37 8.98
N ALA A 38 0.25 -19.67 8.74
CA ALA A 38 1.30 -20.67 8.75
C ALA A 38 1.60 -21.18 7.33
N SER A 39 2.86 -21.46 7.01
CA SER A 39 3.23 -22.10 5.74
C SER A 39 4.36 -23.10 5.95
N VAL A 40 4.31 -24.21 5.20
CA VAL A 40 5.44 -25.13 5.04
C VAL A 40 5.84 -25.08 3.59
N ILE A 41 7.05 -24.61 3.32
CA ILE A 41 7.60 -24.54 1.97
C ILE A 41 9.11 -24.77 2.03
N GLY A 42 9.62 -25.52 1.05
CA GLY A 42 11.04 -25.80 0.94
C GLY A 42 11.77 -24.84 0.02
N GLU A 43 13.08 -24.77 0.24
CA GLU A 43 14.06 -23.93 -0.45
C GLU A 43 14.02 -24.15 -1.96
N LYS A 44 13.96 -25.42 -2.41
CA LYS A 44 13.86 -25.78 -3.82
C LYS A 44 12.65 -25.13 -4.53
N LYS A 45 11.50 -25.07 -3.86
CA LYS A 45 10.30 -24.45 -4.46
C LYS A 45 10.43 -22.93 -4.55
N MET A 46 11.02 -22.30 -3.53
CA MET A 46 11.34 -20.87 -3.56
C MET A 46 12.35 -20.55 -4.67
N GLN A 47 13.36 -21.40 -4.83
CA GLN A 47 14.39 -21.29 -5.85
C GLN A 47 13.77 -21.27 -7.25
N GLU A 48 12.92 -22.27 -7.55
CA GLU A 48 12.23 -22.39 -8.84
C GLU A 48 11.29 -21.20 -9.10
N ASP A 49 10.46 -20.84 -8.13
CA ASP A 49 9.44 -19.80 -8.32
C ASP A 49 10.04 -18.38 -8.39
N LEU A 50 11.17 -18.12 -7.72
CA LEU A 50 11.81 -16.81 -7.68
C LEU A 50 13.03 -16.69 -8.60
N ASN A 51 13.40 -17.77 -9.29
CA ASN A 51 14.61 -17.84 -10.12
C ASN A 51 15.88 -17.41 -9.36
N LEU A 52 16.10 -18.01 -8.19
CA LEU A 52 17.28 -17.79 -7.33
C LEU A 52 18.15 -19.05 -7.28
N SER A 53 19.34 -18.98 -6.68
CA SER A 53 20.08 -20.21 -6.32
C SER A 53 19.63 -20.73 -4.95
N GLU A 54 19.76 -22.04 -4.73
CA GLU A 54 19.42 -22.67 -3.45
C GLU A 54 20.21 -22.06 -2.29
N SER A 55 21.52 -21.83 -2.48
CA SER A 55 22.39 -21.21 -1.47
C SER A 55 21.98 -19.78 -1.12
N THR A 56 21.49 -19.01 -2.09
CA THR A 56 20.96 -17.66 -1.85
C THR A 56 19.68 -17.72 -1.02
N VAL A 57 18.76 -18.64 -1.34
CA VAL A 57 17.52 -18.84 -0.58
C VAL A 57 17.83 -19.24 0.87
N GLU A 58 18.74 -20.21 1.08
CA GLU A 58 19.17 -20.64 2.41
C GLU A 58 19.79 -19.48 3.23
N GLY A 59 20.62 -18.65 2.57
CA GLY A 59 21.21 -17.47 3.16
C GLY A 59 20.16 -16.45 3.62
N TYR A 60 19.13 -16.20 2.80
CA TYR A 60 18.04 -15.31 3.17
C TYR A 60 17.16 -15.89 4.28
N ILE A 61 16.80 -17.17 4.24
CA ILE A 61 16.04 -17.82 5.33
C ILE A 61 16.80 -17.71 6.66
N SER A 62 18.12 -17.89 6.62
CA SER A 62 18.96 -17.74 7.82
C SER A 62 18.84 -16.34 8.42
N LYS A 63 18.79 -15.29 7.60
CA LYS A 63 18.54 -13.91 8.04
C LYS A 63 17.11 -13.68 8.49
N LEU A 64 16.11 -14.29 7.83
CA LEU A 64 14.70 -14.19 8.22
C LEU A 64 14.45 -14.70 9.65
N LYS A 65 15.29 -15.58 10.20
CA LYS A 65 15.22 -15.99 11.61
C LYS A 65 15.46 -14.85 12.61
N GLU A 66 16.08 -13.75 12.17
CA GLU A 66 16.30 -12.54 12.98
C GLU A 66 15.07 -11.63 13.02
N TYR A 67 14.08 -11.83 12.12
CA TYR A 67 12.85 -11.04 12.02
C TYR A 67 11.79 -11.52 13.05
N LYS A 68 12.22 -11.71 14.31
CA LYS A 68 11.42 -12.30 15.39
C LYS A 68 10.15 -11.51 15.74
N SER A 69 10.07 -10.23 15.39
CA SER A 69 8.84 -9.44 15.54
C SER A 69 7.79 -9.77 14.46
N ILE A 70 8.19 -10.34 13.34
CA ILE A 70 7.33 -10.57 12.17
C ILE A 70 6.96 -12.04 12.03
N LEU A 71 7.91 -12.96 12.21
CA LEU A 71 7.66 -14.38 12.08
C LEU A 71 8.53 -15.24 12.99
N SER A 72 8.04 -16.45 13.24
CA SER A 72 8.78 -17.56 13.83
C SER A 72 9.05 -18.64 12.78
N ILE A 73 10.26 -19.19 12.79
CA ILE A 73 10.68 -20.25 11.84
C ILE A 73 11.12 -21.48 12.64
N LYS A 74 10.42 -22.60 12.43
CA LYS A 74 10.76 -23.90 13.01
C LYS A 74 11.20 -24.86 11.91
N THR A 75 12.35 -25.50 12.06
CA THR A 75 12.81 -26.53 11.12
C THR A 75 12.29 -27.88 11.57
N LEU A 76 11.51 -28.55 10.71
CA LEU A 76 10.86 -29.82 10.94
C LEU A 76 11.54 -30.95 10.15
N ASN A 77 11.62 -32.13 10.73
CA ASN A 77 12.12 -33.35 10.09
C ASN A 77 10.94 -34.26 9.70
N PRO A 78 10.60 -34.42 8.42
CA PRO A 78 9.48 -35.26 7.99
C PRO A 78 9.60 -36.75 8.37
N ASN A 79 10.78 -37.22 8.81
CA ASN A 79 10.97 -38.59 9.31
C ASN A 79 10.52 -38.76 10.77
N ASN A 80 10.37 -37.67 11.51
CA ASN A 80 9.77 -37.68 12.84
C ASN A 80 8.24 -37.62 12.68
N GLU A 81 7.52 -38.50 13.37
CA GLU A 81 6.06 -38.63 13.21
C GLU A 81 5.31 -37.38 13.68
N GLU A 82 5.78 -36.71 14.73
CA GLU A 82 5.18 -35.49 15.29
C GLU A 82 5.41 -34.29 14.37
N ASP A 83 6.64 -34.10 13.91
CA ASP A 83 6.98 -33.07 12.91
C ASP A 83 6.18 -33.27 11.61
N LYS A 84 6.00 -34.53 11.17
CA LYS A 84 5.19 -34.85 9.99
C LYS A 84 3.72 -34.50 10.21
N LYS A 85 3.15 -34.81 11.37
CA LYS A 85 1.77 -34.41 11.72
C LYS A 85 1.60 -32.90 11.69
N GLU A 86 2.60 -32.15 12.15
CA GLU A 86 2.59 -30.68 12.09
C GLU A 86 2.64 -30.17 10.64
N ILE A 87 3.48 -30.76 9.79
CA ILE A 87 3.52 -30.45 8.35
C ILE A 87 2.16 -30.73 7.69
N ASP A 88 1.61 -31.93 7.91
CA ASP A 88 0.32 -32.36 7.33
C ASP A 88 -0.81 -31.42 7.76
N LYS A 89 -0.82 -31.00 9.04
CA LYS A 89 -1.78 -30.03 9.57
C LYS A 89 -1.71 -28.69 8.82
N VAL A 90 -0.52 -28.14 8.62
CA VAL A 90 -0.35 -26.83 7.97
C VAL A 90 -0.70 -26.89 6.49
N LEU A 91 -0.31 -27.97 5.80
CA LEU A 91 -0.64 -28.20 4.39
C LEU A 91 -2.12 -28.54 4.16
N GLY A 92 -2.81 -29.07 5.17
CA GLY A 92 -4.19 -29.56 5.05
C GLY A 92 -4.33 -30.85 4.25
N VAL A 93 -3.22 -31.45 3.83
CA VAL A 93 -3.14 -32.71 3.09
C VAL A 93 -1.92 -33.51 3.54
N PRO A 94 -1.94 -34.85 3.44
CA PRO A 94 -0.78 -35.66 3.79
C PRO A 94 0.45 -35.29 2.95
N TYR A 95 1.56 -34.98 3.60
CA TYR A 95 2.83 -34.68 2.98
C TYR A 95 3.41 -35.94 2.33
N LYS A 96 3.48 -35.92 0.99
CA LYS A 96 4.07 -36.97 0.16
C LYS A 96 5.45 -36.62 -0.39
N GLY A 97 6.05 -35.52 0.09
CA GLY A 97 7.32 -35.01 -0.43
C GLY A 97 8.52 -35.81 0.06
N ASP A 98 9.71 -35.29 -0.26
CA ASP A 98 10.98 -35.90 0.13
C ASP A 98 11.23 -35.91 1.65
N LYS A 99 12.26 -36.65 2.07
CA LYS A 99 12.71 -36.75 3.46
C LYS A 99 13.54 -35.54 3.92
N ARG A 100 13.64 -34.47 3.11
CA ARG A 100 14.45 -33.30 3.47
C ARG A 100 13.71 -32.49 4.54
N LYS A 101 14.48 -31.90 5.45
CA LYS A 101 13.94 -30.98 6.47
C LYS A 101 13.15 -29.86 5.79
N LYS A 102 12.08 -29.41 6.44
CA LYS A 102 11.24 -28.31 5.96
C LYS A 102 11.22 -27.20 6.98
N ASN A 103 11.16 -25.97 6.50
CA ASN A 103 10.91 -24.83 7.36
C ASN A 103 9.41 -24.56 7.43
N LEU A 104 8.90 -24.51 8.66
CA LEU A 104 7.58 -24.06 9.02
C LEU A 104 7.68 -22.61 9.47
N TYR A 105 6.96 -21.74 8.76
CA TYR A 105 6.91 -20.30 8.99
C TYR A 105 5.57 -19.93 9.60
N TYR A 106 5.59 -19.27 10.75
CA TYR A 106 4.42 -18.70 11.41
C TYR A 106 4.55 -17.18 11.47
N PHE A 107 3.67 -16.47 10.78
CA PHE A 107 3.64 -15.00 10.84
C PHE A 107 2.82 -14.53 12.03
N HIS A 108 3.35 -13.53 12.74
CA HIS A 108 2.68 -12.92 13.87
C HIS A 108 1.57 -11.96 13.43
N GLU A 109 0.66 -11.65 14.33
CA GLU A 109 -0.36 -10.63 14.10
C GLU A 109 0.27 -9.25 13.90
N LEU A 110 -0.32 -8.48 13.00
CA LEU A 110 0.22 -7.20 12.55
C LEU A 110 -0.51 -6.04 13.22
N GLN A 111 0.23 -5.10 13.81
CA GLN A 111 -0.34 -3.85 14.30
C GLN A 111 -0.41 -2.78 13.21
N ARG A 112 0.63 -2.69 12.38
CA ARG A 112 0.75 -1.71 11.29
C ARG A 112 1.08 -2.42 9.99
N PHE A 113 0.23 -2.24 9.00
CA PHE A 113 0.40 -2.91 7.71
C PHE A 113 -0.15 -2.12 6.54
N TYR A 114 0.21 -2.54 5.33
CA TYR A 114 -0.48 -2.19 4.10
C TYR A 114 -0.88 -3.46 3.35
N PHE A 115 -1.74 -3.31 2.34
CA PHE A 115 -2.26 -4.42 1.55
C PHE A 115 -1.49 -4.55 0.24
N LEU A 116 -1.07 -5.76 -0.09
CA LEU A 116 -0.36 -6.08 -1.32
C LEU A 116 -1.12 -7.15 -2.11
N ASN A 117 -1.38 -6.92 -3.38
CA ASN A 117 -1.82 -7.98 -4.29
C ASN A 117 -0.65 -8.97 -4.50
N PRO A 118 -0.79 -10.25 -4.11
CA PRO A 118 0.30 -11.22 -4.19
C PRO A 118 0.82 -11.46 -5.62
N GLN A 119 0.05 -11.10 -6.66
CA GLN A 119 0.50 -11.20 -8.06
C GLN A 119 1.76 -10.36 -8.32
N PHE A 120 1.94 -9.26 -7.60
CA PHE A 120 3.16 -8.44 -7.67
C PHE A 120 4.44 -9.26 -7.49
N ILE A 121 4.43 -10.24 -6.57
CA ILE A 121 5.59 -11.07 -6.26
C ILE A 121 6.04 -11.88 -7.50
N TYR A 122 5.08 -12.29 -8.32
CA TYR A 122 5.29 -13.15 -9.49
C TYR A 122 5.50 -12.40 -10.79
N ARG A 123 5.48 -11.07 -10.77
CA ARG A 123 5.81 -10.26 -11.95
C ARG A 123 7.25 -10.52 -12.40
N THR A 124 7.39 -10.82 -13.69
CA THR A 124 8.68 -11.13 -14.34
C THR A 124 9.27 -9.93 -15.05
N ASP A 125 8.49 -8.89 -15.27
CA ASP A 125 8.91 -7.63 -15.91
C ASP A 125 9.62 -6.67 -14.94
N ILE A 126 9.63 -6.98 -13.64
CA ILE A 126 10.32 -6.21 -12.60
C ILE A 126 11.35 -7.12 -11.92
N GLU A 127 12.59 -6.65 -11.81
CA GLU A 127 13.63 -7.36 -11.09
C GLU A 127 13.25 -7.62 -9.62
N ASN A 128 13.69 -8.76 -9.09
CA ASN A 128 13.42 -9.16 -7.71
C ASN A 128 13.92 -8.14 -6.67
N GLU A 129 15.07 -7.52 -6.91
CA GLU A 129 15.63 -6.50 -6.02
C GLU A 129 14.76 -5.22 -6.00
N ILE A 130 14.14 -4.85 -7.14
CA ILE A 130 13.21 -3.73 -7.23
C ILE A 130 11.85 -4.05 -6.61
N LYS A 131 11.32 -5.27 -6.80
CA LYS A 131 10.12 -5.72 -6.08
C LYS A 131 10.32 -5.65 -4.56
N GLY A 132 11.46 -6.16 -4.09
CA GLY A 132 11.86 -6.08 -2.69
C GLY A 132 12.01 -4.65 -2.18
N PHE A 133 12.61 -3.77 -2.98
CA PHE A 133 12.72 -2.35 -2.66
C PHE A 133 11.37 -1.66 -2.55
N LEU A 134 10.45 -1.86 -3.51
CA LEU A 134 9.10 -1.29 -3.48
C LEU A 134 8.29 -1.76 -2.29
N ILE A 135 8.41 -3.04 -1.92
CA ILE A 135 7.76 -3.58 -0.71
C ILE A 135 8.21 -2.82 0.54
N ARG A 136 9.50 -2.54 0.66
CA ARG A 136 10.07 -1.82 1.80
C ARG A 136 9.76 -0.32 1.74
N LEU A 137 9.79 0.26 0.55
CA LEU A 137 9.43 1.65 0.31
C LEU A 137 7.97 1.92 0.70
N ALA A 138 7.06 1.00 0.39
CA ALA A 138 5.65 1.08 0.78
C ALA A 138 5.42 1.04 2.30
N CYS A 139 6.37 0.52 3.09
CA CYS A 139 6.30 0.64 4.55
C CYS A 139 6.34 2.10 5.04
N LEU A 140 6.89 3.01 4.23
CA LEU A 140 6.97 4.44 4.50
C LEU A 140 5.73 5.23 4.05
N CYS A 141 4.76 4.58 3.38
CA CYS A 141 3.58 5.30 2.92
C CYS A 141 2.73 5.82 4.07
N GLU A 142 2.13 6.99 3.89
CA GLU A 142 1.10 7.51 4.78
C GLU A 142 -0.11 6.55 4.83
N PRO A 143 -0.75 6.37 6.00
CA PRO A 143 -1.88 5.46 6.16
C PRO A 143 -2.98 5.67 5.10
N GLY A 144 -3.44 4.59 4.48
CA GLY A 144 -4.51 4.64 3.48
C GLY A 144 -4.13 5.32 2.16
N THR A 145 -2.85 5.59 1.93
CA THR A 145 -2.34 6.18 0.68
C THR A 145 -1.18 5.35 0.11
N THR A 146 -0.71 5.70 -1.08
CA THR A 146 0.58 5.25 -1.64
C THR A 146 1.65 6.33 -1.61
N LYS A 147 1.46 7.39 -0.81
CA LYS A 147 2.32 8.58 -0.77
C LYS A 147 3.35 8.46 0.34
N ILE A 148 4.57 8.89 0.06
CA ILE A 148 5.71 8.87 0.96
C ILE A 148 6.21 10.30 1.06
N TYR A 149 5.98 10.93 2.21
CA TYR A 149 6.50 12.26 2.49
C TYR A 149 7.81 12.17 3.27
N THR A 150 8.70 13.11 3.03
CA THR A 150 10.02 13.14 3.68
C THR A 150 10.19 14.40 4.51
N ALA A 151 10.87 14.27 5.66
CA ALA A 151 11.18 15.41 6.51
C ALA A 151 12.31 16.27 5.91
N ASN A 152 12.38 17.55 6.31
CA ASN A 152 13.46 18.47 5.96
C ASN A 152 13.68 18.64 4.44
N CYS A 153 12.58 18.66 3.68
CA CYS A 153 12.61 18.85 2.23
C CYS A 153 13.22 20.19 1.84
N ARG A 154 13.95 20.22 0.73
CA ARG A 154 14.49 21.45 0.12
C ARG A 154 13.92 21.60 -1.28
N LYS A 155 13.48 22.82 -1.63
CA LYS A 155 12.93 23.15 -2.96
C LYS A 155 11.82 22.18 -3.39
N GLU A 156 10.95 21.79 -2.45
CA GLU A 156 9.84 20.86 -2.68
C GLU A 156 10.23 19.47 -3.21
N LYS A 157 11.51 19.08 -3.09
CA LYS A 157 11.99 17.75 -3.50
C LYS A 157 12.08 16.81 -2.32
N ALA A 158 11.87 15.53 -2.59
CA ALA A 158 12.06 14.46 -1.62
C ALA A 158 13.49 14.46 -1.05
N ASN A 159 13.59 14.28 0.26
CA ASN A 159 14.85 14.10 0.95
C ASN A 159 15.28 12.63 0.90
N ILE A 160 16.12 12.29 -0.09
CA ILE A 160 16.63 10.92 -0.29
C ILE A 160 17.40 10.42 0.93
N SER A 161 18.09 11.30 1.68
CA SER A 161 18.79 10.88 2.90
C SER A 161 17.82 10.40 3.97
N SER A 162 16.68 11.07 4.13
CA SER A 162 15.62 10.62 5.06
C SER A 162 15.12 9.22 4.70
N ILE A 163 14.82 8.98 3.41
CA ILE A 163 14.38 7.66 2.94
C ILE A 163 15.46 6.61 3.18
N ALA A 164 16.73 6.96 2.92
CA ALA A 164 17.87 6.07 3.14
C ALA A 164 18.04 5.70 4.62
N ASP A 165 17.85 6.66 5.52
CA ASP A 165 17.92 6.45 6.96
C ASP A 165 16.76 5.58 7.47
N ASP A 166 15.54 5.77 6.94
CA ASP A 166 14.36 4.97 7.29
C ASP A 166 14.49 3.53 6.76
N LEU A 167 15.00 3.37 5.54
CA LEU A 167 15.25 2.06 4.94
C LEU A 167 16.56 1.42 5.39
N LYS A 168 17.37 2.09 6.22
CA LYS A 168 18.71 1.60 6.65
C LYS A 168 19.59 1.19 5.48
N MET A 169 19.67 2.02 4.45
CA MET A 169 20.41 1.77 3.22
C MET A 169 21.34 2.92 2.90
N SER A 170 22.39 2.66 2.11
CA SER A 170 23.19 3.76 1.57
C SER A 170 22.34 4.65 0.67
N ARG A 171 22.50 5.97 0.82
CA ARG A 171 21.83 6.98 -0.01
C ARG A 171 21.96 6.72 -1.51
N ASP A 172 23.12 6.28 -1.99
CA ASP A 172 23.36 6.03 -3.42
C ASP A 172 22.57 4.83 -3.94
N LYS A 173 22.47 3.76 -3.15
CA LYS A 173 21.61 2.60 -3.48
C LYS A 173 20.14 3.03 -3.57
N VAL A 174 19.65 3.78 -2.58
CA VAL A 174 18.26 4.28 -2.59
C VAL A 174 18.02 5.18 -3.80
N LYS A 175 18.93 6.12 -4.09
CA LYS A 175 18.82 6.99 -5.26
C LYS A 175 18.72 6.18 -6.57
N ARG A 176 19.59 5.18 -6.75
CA ARG A 176 19.57 4.33 -7.95
C ARG A 176 18.24 3.59 -8.09
N GLN A 177 17.75 2.99 -7.01
CA GLN A 177 16.51 2.21 -7.06
C GLN A 177 15.26 3.08 -7.20
N LEU A 178 15.25 4.29 -6.65
CA LEU A 178 14.19 5.26 -6.91
C LEU A 178 14.16 5.64 -8.39
N ASN A 179 15.31 5.99 -8.98
CA ASN A 179 15.40 6.30 -10.41
C ASN A 179 14.91 5.15 -11.29
N GLU A 180 15.32 3.92 -10.97
CA GLU A 180 14.88 2.72 -11.70
C GLU A 180 13.37 2.49 -11.57
N CYS A 181 12.80 2.70 -10.38
CA CYS A 181 11.34 2.65 -10.19
C CYS A 181 10.60 3.74 -10.97
N GLU A 182 11.16 4.94 -11.09
CA GLU A 182 10.60 6.03 -11.89
C GLU A 182 10.64 5.70 -13.40
N GLU A 183 11.77 5.18 -13.90
CA GLU A 183 11.93 4.73 -15.30
C GLU A 183 10.93 3.63 -15.65
N LEU A 184 10.69 2.69 -14.73
CA LEU A 184 9.68 1.64 -14.83
C LEU A 184 8.24 2.13 -14.59
N LYS A 185 8.05 3.43 -14.30
CA LYS A 185 6.74 4.05 -13.97
C LYS A 185 6.03 3.43 -12.76
N LEU A 186 6.79 2.81 -11.85
CA LEU A 186 6.27 2.19 -10.62
C LEU A 186 6.06 3.23 -9.52
N ILE A 187 6.78 4.34 -9.59
CA ILE A 187 6.61 5.50 -8.71
C ILE A 187 6.64 6.80 -9.51
N LYS A 188 6.14 7.88 -8.92
CA LYS A 188 6.38 9.25 -9.41
C LYS A 188 6.84 10.17 -8.28
N PRO A 189 7.70 11.17 -8.56
CA PRO A 189 7.99 12.21 -7.61
C PRO A 189 6.74 13.08 -7.39
N ILE A 190 6.53 13.49 -6.14
CA ILE A 190 5.51 14.45 -5.73
C ILE A 190 6.18 15.54 -4.90
N PRO A 191 5.53 16.69 -4.66
CA PRO A 191 6.08 17.69 -3.74
C PRO A 191 6.44 17.03 -2.41
N ARG A 192 7.70 17.20 -2.00
CA ARG A 192 8.27 16.70 -0.74
C ARG A 192 8.34 15.17 -0.61
N GLY A 193 8.18 14.42 -1.69
CA GLY A 193 8.04 12.96 -1.58
C GLY A 193 8.00 12.17 -2.88
N TYR A 194 7.52 10.93 -2.75
CA TYR A 194 7.18 10.03 -3.86
C TYR A 194 5.78 9.47 -3.68
N MET A 195 5.18 8.99 -4.76
CA MET A 195 3.95 8.22 -4.74
C MET A 195 4.14 6.92 -5.52
N ILE A 196 3.76 5.79 -4.94
CA ILE A 196 3.75 4.50 -5.64
C ILE A 196 2.53 4.47 -6.57
N LEU A 197 2.79 4.18 -7.84
CA LEU A 197 1.79 4.05 -8.91
C LEU A 197 1.41 2.58 -9.17
N GLU A 198 2.25 1.64 -8.75
CA GLU A 198 1.97 0.21 -8.83
C GLU A 198 0.65 -0.13 -8.11
N ASP A 199 -0.35 -0.56 -8.88
CA ASP A 199 -1.72 -0.84 -8.43
C ASP A 199 -1.83 -2.05 -7.49
N SER A 200 -0.82 -2.91 -7.48
CA SER A 200 -0.70 -3.99 -6.52
C SER A 200 -0.63 -3.50 -5.07
N PHE A 201 -0.23 -2.25 -4.81
CA PHE A 201 -0.23 -1.64 -3.48
C PHE A 201 -1.59 -1.01 -3.17
N LEU A 202 -2.45 -1.76 -2.50
CA LEU A 202 -3.85 -1.37 -2.29
C LEU A 202 -4.00 -0.37 -1.14
N LEU A 203 -4.82 0.66 -1.36
CA LEU A 203 -5.14 1.69 -0.36
C LEU A 203 -5.93 1.12 0.83
N ASN A 204 -6.83 0.17 0.57
CA ASN A 204 -7.73 -0.46 1.53
C ASN A 204 -8.40 -1.72 0.93
N ARG A 205 -9.33 -2.33 1.66
CA ARG A 205 -10.01 -3.59 1.27
C ARG A 205 -11.29 -3.39 0.45
N THR A 206 -11.64 -2.15 0.10
CA THR A 206 -12.87 -1.76 -0.61
C THR A 206 -14.12 -2.46 -0.06
N ASN A 207 -14.62 -2.02 1.10
CA ASN A 207 -15.85 -2.58 1.67
C ASN A 207 -16.86 -1.53 2.14
N THR A 208 -16.44 -0.29 2.38
CA THR A 208 -17.35 0.80 2.78
C THR A 208 -17.64 1.76 1.63
N LEU A 209 -18.67 2.58 1.79
CA LEU A 209 -19.00 3.62 0.82
C LEU A 209 -17.87 4.66 0.73
N GLU A 210 -17.26 5.02 1.86
CA GLU A 210 -16.10 5.91 1.93
C GLU A 210 -14.88 5.31 1.23
N ASP A 211 -14.66 3.98 1.32
CA ASP A 211 -13.60 3.33 0.55
C ASP A 211 -13.82 3.50 -0.96
N LYS A 212 -15.05 3.29 -1.44
CA LYS A 212 -15.41 3.46 -2.85
C LYS A 212 -15.20 4.89 -3.31
N VAL A 213 -15.72 5.87 -2.57
CA VAL A 213 -15.53 7.30 -2.87
C VAL A 213 -14.05 7.65 -2.88
N TYR A 214 -13.32 7.28 -1.83
CA TYR A 214 -11.91 7.62 -1.71
C TYR A 214 -11.08 7.00 -2.83
N ASN A 215 -11.24 5.70 -3.10
CA ASN A 215 -10.47 5.01 -4.12
C ASN A 215 -10.76 5.58 -5.51
N THR A 216 -12.03 5.87 -5.81
CA THR A 216 -12.41 6.46 -7.11
C THR A 216 -11.81 7.85 -7.27
N LEU A 217 -11.90 8.70 -6.23
CA LEU A 217 -11.30 10.04 -6.26
C LEU A 217 -9.77 9.98 -6.36
N TYR A 218 -9.15 9.02 -5.67
CA TYR A 218 -7.71 8.81 -5.70
C TYR A 218 -7.23 8.46 -7.10
N ARG A 219 -7.91 7.51 -7.78
CA ARG A 219 -7.62 7.16 -9.18
C ARG A 219 -7.83 8.37 -10.10
N TYR A 220 -8.97 9.05 -9.99
CA TYR A 220 -9.25 10.24 -10.80
C TYR A 220 -8.15 11.31 -10.68
N CYS A 221 -7.64 11.53 -9.46
CA CYS A 221 -6.50 12.43 -9.24
C CYS A 221 -5.21 11.95 -9.93
N ILE A 222 -4.93 10.63 -9.89
CA ILE A 222 -3.78 10.04 -10.58
C ILE A 222 -3.90 10.23 -12.10
N ASP A 223 -5.06 9.97 -12.68
CA ASP A 223 -5.32 10.06 -14.11
C ASP A 223 -5.20 11.50 -14.62
N LYS A 224 -5.55 12.48 -13.78
CA LYS A 224 -5.33 13.92 -14.03
C LYS A 224 -3.90 14.39 -13.75
N GLY A 225 -3.00 13.49 -13.34
CA GLY A 225 -1.59 13.79 -13.09
C GLY A 225 -1.31 14.50 -11.77
N VAL A 226 -2.31 14.69 -10.90
CA VAL A 226 -2.16 15.43 -9.63
C VAL A 226 -1.87 14.49 -8.45
N VAL A 227 -1.66 15.06 -7.26
CA VAL A 227 -1.42 14.30 -6.03
C VAL A 227 -2.75 14.13 -5.27
N PRO A 228 -3.26 12.92 -5.05
CA PRO A 228 -4.52 12.73 -4.35
C PRO A 228 -4.50 13.26 -2.91
N PRO A 229 -5.66 13.67 -2.35
CA PRO A 229 -5.76 14.08 -0.95
C PRO A 229 -5.42 12.91 0.00
N ASP A 230 -4.84 13.22 1.15
CA ASP A 230 -4.65 12.22 2.21
C ASP A 230 -5.98 11.68 2.73
N ARG A 231 -6.02 10.41 3.13
CA ARG A 231 -7.21 9.82 3.75
C ARG A 231 -7.38 10.26 5.20
N TYR A 232 -6.26 10.48 5.88
CA TYR A 232 -6.20 10.81 7.29
C TYR A 232 -5.41 12.10 7.50
N GLU A 233 -5.79 12.83 8.54
CA GLU A 233 -5.07 14.00 9.05
C GLU A 233 -4.67 13.77 10.51
N PHE A 234 -3.74 14.57 11.01
CA PHE A 234 -3.33 14.49 12.42
C PHE A 234 -4.09 15.53 13.22
N ASN A 235 -4.77 15.09 14.28
CA ASN A 235 -5.39 16.02 15.22
C ASN A 235 -4.34 16.74 16.08
N ARG A 236 -4.77 17.70 16.90
CA ARG A 236 -3.87 18.47 17.81
C ARG A 236 -3.05 17.61 18.78
N LYS A 237 -3.44 16.35 19.00
CA LYS A 237 -2.74 15.37 19.85
C LYS A 237 -1.81 14.45 19.05
N GLY A 238 -1.60 14.71 17.76
CA GLY A 238 -0.78 13.90 16.87
C GLY A 238 -1.39 12.55 16.51
N LYS A 239 -2.68 12.32 16.79
CA LYS A 239 -3.37 11.08 16.41
C LYS A 239 -3.95 11.21 15.00
N SER A 240 -3.68 10.23 14.15
CA SER A 240 -4.31 10.08 12.84
C SER A 240 -5.82 9.92 12.99
N VAL A 241 -6.59 10.78 12.33
CA VAL A 241 -8.06 10.77 12.26
C VAL A 241 -8.48 10.83 10.79
N GLN A 242 -9.61 10.20 10.44
CA GLN A 242 -10.10 10.23 9.06
C GLN A 242 -10.47 11.66 8.70
N CYS A 243 -10.10 12.12 7.52
CA CYS A 243 -10.41 13.48 7.11
C CYS A 243 -11.93 13.68 7.02
N ASP A 244 -12.43 14.71 7.71
CA ASP A 244 -13.86 15.03 7.75
C ASP A 244 -14.45 15.26 6.35
N GLY A 245 -13.65 15.74 5.39
CA GLY A 245 -14.11 15.92 4.02
C GLY A 245 -14.57 14.63 3.35
N LEU A 246 -13.88 13.51 3.57
CA LEU A 246 -14.34 12.22 3.04
C LEU A 246 -15.70 11.83 3.63
N THR A 247 -15.82 11.96 4.95
CA THR A 247 -17.04 11.63 5.70
C THR A 247 -18.22 12.52 5.31
N MET A 248 -17.99 13.82 5.10
CA MET A 248 -19.03 14.79 4.73
C MET A 248 -19.46 14.68 3.26
N CYS A 249 -18.53 14.44 2.35
CA CYS A 249 -18.82 14.38 0.92
C CYS A 249 -19.53 13.07 0.52
N THR A 250 -19.21 11.96 1.19
CA THR A 250 -19.69 10.62 0.82
C THR A 250 -21.23 10.52 0.73
N PRO A 251 -22.02 10.95 1.74
CA PRO A 251 -23.49 10.87 1.66
C PRO A 251 -24.10 11.74 0.55
N ASN A 252 -23.50 12.90 0.28
CA ASN A 252 -23.96 13.81 -0.77
C ASN A 252 -23.78 13.20 -2.16
N MET A 253 -22.62 12.59 -2.41
CA MET A 253 -22.36 11.88 -3.67
C MET A 253 -23.34 10.72 -3.89
N GLN A 254 -23.64 9.95 -2.84
CA GLN A 254 -24.60 8.85 -2.92
C GLN A 254 -26.02 9.34 -3.20
N THR A 255 -26.41 10.47 -2.60
CA THR A 255 -27.72 11.11 -2.84
C THR A 255 -27.84 11.53 -4.30
N TRP A 256 -26.83 12.22 -4.85
CA TRP A 256 -26.87 12.65 -6.25
C TRP A 256 -26.88 11.48 -7.23
N TRP A 257 -26.10 10.43 -6.97
CA TRP A 257 -26.15 9.20 -7.76
C TRP A 257 -27.55 8.57 -7.78
N SER A 258 -28.21 8.53 -6.62
CA SER A 258 -29.57 7.99 -6.48
C SER A 258 -30.59 8.83 -7.27
N MET A 259 -30.44 10.16 -7.24
CA MET A 259 -31.26 11.07 -8.04
C MET A 259 -31.03 10.87 -9.54
N TYR A 260 -29.77 10.83 -9.98
CA TYR A 260 -29.38 10.62 -11.37
C TYR A 260 -29.97 9.31 -11.95
N ASN A 261 -29.81 8.20 -11.23
CA ASN A 261 -30.37 6.92 -11.67
C ASN A 261 -31.91 6.92 -11.67
N SER A 262 -32.55 7.64 -10.74
CA SER A 262 -34.02 7.77 -10.72
C SER A 262 -34.55 8.49 -11.96
N GLU A 263 -33.82 9.49 -12.45
CA GLU A 263 -34.17 10.21 -13.69
C GLU A 263 -33.96 9.34 -14.93
N LEU A 264 -32.83 8.62 -15.02
CA LEU A 264 -32.57 7.68 -16.12
C LEU A 264 -33.65 6.61 -16.28
N ILE A 265 -34.13 6.06 -15.15
CA ILE A 265 -35.20 5.06 -15.13
C ILE A 265 -36.52 5.67 -15.62
N LYS A 266 -36.88 6.88 -15.16
CA LYS A 266 -38.10 7.58 -15.58
C LYS A 266 -38.12 7.84 -17.08
N ASP A 267 -36.97 8.19 -17.63
CA ASP A 267 -36.80 8.50 -19.05
C ASP A 267 -36.80 7.24 -19.95
N LYS A 268 -36.76 6.02 -19.40
CA LYS A 268 -36.62 4.73 -20.13
C LYS A 268 -35.45 4.69 -21.11
N LYS A 269 -34.47 5.59 -20.96
CA LYS A 269 -33.41 5.79 -21.96
C LYS A 269 -32.23 4.82 -21.76
N TYR A 270 -31.92 4.39 -20.53
CA TYR A 270 -30.70 3.58 -20.24
C TYR A 270 -30.81 2.72 -18.97
N SER A 271 -29.87 1.77 -18.81
CA SER A 271 -29.66 1.03 -17.56
C SER A 271 -29.00 1.90 -16.48
N PRO A 272 -29.30 1.70 -15.17
CA PRO A 272 -28.66 2.43 -14.08
C PRO A 272 -27.13 2.33 -14.14
N THR A 273 -26.45 3.44 -13.87
CA THR A 273 -24.99 3.51 -13.81
C THR A 273 -24.50 3.06 -12.44
N GLU A 274 -23.42 2.27 -12.38
CA GLU A 274 -22.77 1.90 -11.12
C GLU A 274 -22.22 3.15 -10.39
N PHE A 275 -22.14 3.10 -9.06
CA PHE A 275 -21.78 4.29 -8.27
C PHE A 275 -20.38 4.82 -8.58
N GLU A 276 -19.39 3.93 -8.70
CA GLU A 276 -18.02 4.28 -9.07
C GLU A 276 -17.93 4.88 -10.49
N ALA A 277 -18.63 4.29 -11.46
CA ALA A 277 -18.67 4.82 -12.83
C ALA A 277 -19.35 6.20 -12.90
N TYR A 278 -20.45 6.39 -12.15
CA TYR A 278 -21.09 7.71 -12.05
C TYR A 278 -20.12 8.77 -11.48
N MET A 279 -19.34 8.42 -10.46
CA MET A 279 -18.36 9.34 -9.90
C MET A 279 -17.27 9.71 -10.92
N GLU A 280 -16.70 8.70 -11.58
CA GLU A 280 -15.55 8.84 -12.47
C GLU A 280 -15.89 9.52 -13.79
N ASP A 281 -17.00 9.13 -14.42
CA ASP A 281 -17.34 9.54 -15.78
C ASP A 281 -18.22 10.79 -15.83
N ILE A 282 -18.95 11.09 -14.74
CA ILE A 282 -19.95 12.16 -14.71
C ILE A 282 -19.61 13.18 -13.62
N LEU A 283 -19.64 12.78 -12.35
CA LEU A 283 -19.60 13.71 -11.24
C LEU A 283 -18.26 14.45 -11.15
N PHE A 284 -17.14 13.74 -11.18
CA PHE A 284 -15.83 14.35 -11.01
C PHE A 284 -15.41 15.22 -12.20
N PRO A 285 -15.65 14.84 -13.46
CA PRO A 285 -15.43 15.74 -14.59
C PRO A 285 -16.24 17.03 -14.52
N GLU A 286 -17.51 16.96 -14.09
CA GLU A 286 -18.38 18.14 -13.96
C GLU A 286 -17.95 19.06 -12.80
N ARG A 287 -17.66 18.47 -11.62
CA ARG A 287 -17.38 19.23 -10.40
C ARG A 287 -15.92 19.65 -10.27
N PHE A 288 -15.00 18.90 -10.88
CA PHE A 288 -13.56 19.11 -10.80
C PHE A 288 -12.92 19.11 -12.20
N PRO A 289 -13.32 20.03 -13.09
CA PRO A 289 -12.76 20.11 -14.44
C PRO A 289 -11.27 20.46 -14.43
N THR A 290 -10.82 21.19 -13.40
CA THR A 290 -9.41 21.53 -13.15
C THR A 290 -9.05 21.23 -11.70
N LEU A 291 -7.98 20.46 -11.48
CA LEU A 291 -7.49 20.14 -10.14
C LEU A 291 -6.23 20.95 -9.79
N PRO A 292 -6.10 21.44 -8.54
CA PRO A 292 -4.80 21.88 -8.00
C PRO A 292 -3.74 20.77 -8.12
N LEU A 293 -2.46 21.12 -7.99
CA LEU A 293 -1.39 20.12 -8.00
C LEU A 293 -1.46 19.16 -6.79
N GLU A 294 -1.78 19.69 -5.62
CA GLU A 294 -2.02 18.94 -4.37
C GLU A 294 -3.39 19.33 -3.78
N PRO A 295 -4.52 18.81 -4.29
CA PRO A 295 -5.83 19.11 -3.74
C PRO A 295 -5.99 18.56 -2.31
N HIS A 296 -6.49 19.41 -1.42
CA HIS A 296 -6.92 19.02 -0.08
C HIS A 296 -8.42 18.73 -0.03
N TRP A 297 -8.89 18.00 0.99
CA TRP A 297 -10.32 17.75 1.22
C TRP A 297 -11.17 19.01 1.29
N GLU A 298 -10.61 20.14 1.72
CA GLU A 298 -11.31 21.43 1.72
C GLU A 298 -11.71 21.89 0.31
N TYR A 299 -10.87 21.63 -0.70
CA TYR A 299 -11.19 21.94 -2.09
C TYR A 299 -12.40 21.12 -2.55
N PHE A 300 -12.39 19.81 -2.31
CA PHE A 300 -13.50 18.92 -2.68
C PHE A 300 -14.78 19.27 -1.93
N LYS A 301 -14.71 19.53 -0.62
CA LYS A 301 -15.86 19.97 0.18
C LYS A 301 -16.51 21.21 -0.41
N LYS A 302 -15.75 22.25 -0.75
CA LYS A 302 -16.30 23.50 -1.30
C LYS A 302 -17.05 23.26 -2.60
N ALA A 303 -16.44 22.49 -3.52
CA ALA A 303 -17.01 22.22 -4.83
C ALA A 303 -18.21 21.24 -4.79
N LEU A 304 -18.28 20.34 -3.81
CA LEU A 304 -19.39 19.39 -3.66
C LEU A 304 -20.52 19.93 -2.78
N LEU A 305 -20.20 20.67 -1.73
CA LEU A 305 -21.21 21.12 -0.75
C LEU A 305 -21.72 22.52 -1.05
N ASN A 306 -21.26 23.17 -2.13
CA ASN A 306 -21.58 24.56 -2.49
C ASN A 306 -21.37 25.54 -1.31
N ILE A 307 -20.35 25.31 -0.49
CA ILE A 307 -20.05 26.16 0.67
C ILE A 307 -19.31 27.40 0.16
N GLU A 308 -19.98 28.56 0.17
CA GLU A 308 -19.32 29.84 -0.07
C GLU A 308 -18.22 30.10 0.99
N PRO A 309 -17.08 30.70 0.62
CA PRO A 309 -16.09 31.09 1.61
C PRO A 309 -16.73 32.07 2.61
N LYS A 310 -16.58 31.79 3.92
CA LYS A 310 -16.80 32.84 4.91
C LYS A 310 -15.88 34.01 4.53
N LYS A 311 -16.47 35.17 4.19
CA LYS A 311 -15.73 36.42 4.08
C LYS A 311 -14.93 36.58 5.37
N GLN A 312 -13.61 36.55 5.28
CA GLN A 312 -12.79 37.08 6.35
C GLN A 312 -13.10 38.58 6.38
N GLU A 313 -13.91 39.00 7.35
CA GLU A 313 -13.93 40.40 7.74
C GLU A 313 -12.52 40.71 8.23
N PHE A 314 -11.76 41.43 7.40
CA PHE A 314 -10.61 42.17 7.87
C PHE A 314 -11.13 43.16 8.90
N VAL A 315 -10.97 42.82 10.17
CA VAL A 315 -11.04 43.83 11.24
C VAL A 315 -9.79 44.69 11.02
N GLU A 316 -9.97 45.87 10.42
CA GLU A 316 -8.96 46.90 10.44
C GLU A 316 -8.56 47.14 11.91
N MET A 317 -7.31 46.82 12.24
CA MET A 317 -6.73 47.27 13.50
C MET A 317 -6.61 48.80 13.41
N PRO A 318 -7.14 49.56 14.37
CA PRO A 318 -6.89 50.99 14.42
C PRO A 318 -5.39 51.22 14.60
N MET A 319 -4.78 51.94 13.66
CA MET A 319 -3.48 52.56 13.89
C MET A 319 -3.63 53.57 15.01
N TYR A 320 -3.03 53.29 16.16
CA TYR A 320 -2.77 54.32 17.15
C TYR A 320 -1.57 55.14 16.66
N LEU A 321 -1.84 56.43 16.42
CA LEU A 321 -0.86 57.51 16.21
C LEU A 321 -0.02 57.75 17.47
#